data_AF-A0A8S3GB24-F1
#
_entry.id   AF-A0A8S3GB24-F1
#
_cell.length_a   1.000
_cell.length_b   1.000
_cell.length_c   1.000
_cell.angle_alpha   90.00
_cell.angle_beta   90.00
_cell.angle_gamma   90.00
#
_symmetry.space_group_name_H-M   'P 1'
#
loop_
_entity.id
_entity.type
_entity.pdbx_description
1 polymer ?
#
loop_
_entity_poly.entity_id
_entity_poly.type
_entity_poly.pdbx_seq_one_letter_code
_entity_poly.pdbx_strand_id
1 'polypeptide(L)'
;AVATVLPNSDHPEAFGQHTNAEVASQIREARMLFETLLSLQPQVVAVQGKKTTEEEVMEMSTRVLEQLPDKIDYQSTVKILSEDHSPLKIVLLQEIERYNLLLDVIRASLISLQKGIKGLVVMSADLEEIFRCILEARVPTQWQKMYPSLKPLAAWTRDLVQRVDQLAKWAQSAHAPSIFWMSGFSFPTGFLTAV
;
A
#
# COMPACT_ATOMS: atom_id res chain seq x y z
N ALA A 1 -13.56 25.17 45.06
CA ALA A 1 -12.97 26.43 44.54
C ALA A 1 -11.58 26.26 43.89
N VAL A 2 -11.13 25.03 43.56
CA VAL A 2 -9.77 24.80 43.00
C VAL A 2 -9.78 24.56 41.48
N ALA A 3 -10.93 24.17 40.91
CA ALA A 3 -11.06 23.89 39.47
C ALA A 3 -10.95 25.13 38.56
N THR A 4 -11.12 26.35 39.10
CA THR A 4 -11.03 27.61 38.34
C THR A 4 -9.60 28.14 38.18
N VAL A 5 -8.59 27.49 38.77
CA VAL A 5 -7.17 27.92 38.73
C VAL A 5 -6.37 27.11 37.68
N LEU A 6 -6.94 26.02 37.16
CA LEU A 6 -6.28 25.21 36.13
C LEU A 6 -6.41 25.88 34.75
N PRO A 7 -5.37 25.82 33.91
CA PRO A 7 -5.42 26.32 32.55
C PRO A 7 -6.47 25.55 31.73
N ASN A 8 -7.15 26.24 30.81
CA ASN A 8 -8.16 25.62 29.92
C ASN A 8 -7.56 24.64 28.90
N SER A 9 -6.25 24.70 28.70
CA SER A 9 -5.50 23.88 27.75
C SER A 9 -4.23 23.38 28.43
N ASP A 10 -4.06 22.07 28.48
CA ASP A 10 -2.87 21.43 29.02
C ASP A 10 -1.84 21.22 27.91
N HIS A 11 -0.59 21.61 28.17
CA HIS A 11 0.51 21.33 27.24
C HIS A 11 0.84 19.82 27.21
N PRO A 12 1.34 19.27 26.09
CA PRO A 12 1.68 17.85 25.96
C PRO A 12 2.62 17.33 27.06
N GLU A 13 3.51 18.17 27.56
CA GLU A 13 4.46 17.83 28.63
C GLU A 13 3.76 17.48 29.95
N ALA A 14 2.57 18.02 30.22
CA ALA A 14 1.76 17.66 31.38
C ALA A 14 1.34 16.18 31.38
N PHE A 15 1.30 15.56 30.20
CA PHE A 15 1.03 14.13 30.00
C PHE A 15 2.32 13.33 29.70
N GLY A 16 3.50 13.92 29.88
CA GLY A 16 4.78 13.31 29.55
C GLY A 16 5.02 13.15 28.04
N GLN A 17 4.29 13.89 27.20
CA GLN A 17 4.44 13.85 25.75
C GLN A 17 5.37 14.97 25.25
N HIS A 18 6.04 14.70 24.14
CA HIS A 18 6.81 15.72 23.43
C HIS A 18 5.87 16.74 22.76
N THR A 19 6.28 18.00 22.65
CA THR A 19 5.49 19.10 22.04
C THR A 19 4.95 18.79 20.64
N ASN A 20 5.71 18.05 19.83
CA ASN A 20 5.27 17.51 18.53
C ASN A 20 3.97 16.67 18.58
N ALA A 21 3.56 16.15 19.73
CA ALA A 21 2.29 15.44 19.87
C ALA A 21 1.09 16.36 19.61
N GLU A 22 1.18 17.64 20.01
CA GLU A 22 0.15 18.64 19.72
C GLU A 22 0.04 18.88 18.21
N VAL A 23 1.17 19.07 17.53
CA VAL A 23 1.23 19.23 16.07
C VAL A 23 0.64 18.01 15.36
N ALA A 24 0.98 16.79 15.80
CA ALA A 24 0.44 15.57 15.23
C ALA A 24 -1.07 15.43 15.46
N SER A 25 -1.58 15.86 16.61
CA SER A 25 -3.02 15.90 16.90
C SER A 25 -3.75 16.87 15.99
N GLN A 26 -3.25 18.11 15.89
CA GLN A 26 -3.83 19.15 15.03
C GLN A 26 -3.86 18.72 13.55
N ILE A 27 -2.80 18.06 13.06
CA ILE A 27 -2.78 17.50 11.70
C ILE A 27 -3.86 16.43 11.53
N ARG A 28 -4.08 15.57 12.54
CA ARG A 28 -5.09 14.50 12.48
C ARG A 28 -6.51 15.07 12.51
N GLU A 29 -6.77 16.04 13.38
CA GLU A 29 -8.07 16.72 13.46
C GLU A 29 -8.40 17.46 12.18
N ALA A 30 -7.44 18.22 11.63
CA ALA A 30 -7.60 18.90 10.35
C ALA A 30 -7.92 17.92 9.22
N ARG A 31 -7.23 16.78 9.16
CA ARG A 31 -7.52 15.72 8.17
C ARG A 31 -8.93 15.16 8.33
N MET A 32 -9.36 14.85 9.55
CA MET A 32 -10.72 14.34 9.78
C MET A 32 -11.79 15.37 9.38
N LEU A 33 -11.55 16.66 9.64
CA LEU A 33 -12.45 17.73 9.20
C LEU A 33 -12.54 17.79 7.67
N PHE A 34 -11.41 17.73 6.96
CA PHE A 34 -11.41 17.74 5.49
C PHE A 34 -12.05 16.49 4.88
N GLU A 35 -11.80 15.31 5.44
CA GLU A 35 -12.44 14.05 5.02
C GLU A 35 -13.96 14.12 5.22
N THR A 36 -14.40 14.64 6.37
CA THR A 36 -15.82 14.84 6.65
C THR A 36 -16.45 15.82 5.65
N LEU A 37 -15.78 16.95 5.38
CA LEU A 37 -16.25 17.94 4.42
C LEU A 37 -16.36 17.37 3.00
N LEU A 38 -15.36 16.60 2.56
CA LEU A 38 -15.39 15.89 1.28
C LEU A 38 -16.54 14.88 1.22
N SER A 39 -16.82 14.16 2.30
CA SER A 39 -17.93 13.20 2.37
C SER A 39 -19.31 13.85 2.26
N LEU A 40 -19.43 15.12 2.67
CA LEU A 40 -20.66 15.91 2.59
C LEU A 40 -20.83 16.62 1.23
N GLN A 41 -19.80 16.62 0.38
CA GLN A 41 -19.86 17.31 -0.90
C GLN A 41 -20.87 16.61 -1.84
N PRO A 42 -21.88 17.33 -2.39
CA PRO A 42 -22.84 16.72 -3.30
C PRO A 42 -22.13 16.23 -4.56
N GLN A 43 -22.26 14.93 -4.86
CA GLN A 43 -21.61 14.28 -6.02
C GLN A 43 -22.22 14.66 -7.38
N VAL A 44 -23.23 15.54 -7.40
CA VAL A 44 -23.97 15.92 -8.60
C VAL A 44 -23.61 17.36 -8.99
N VAL A 45 -22.40 17.56 -9.51
CA VAL A 45 -22.13 18.74 -10.34
C VAL A 45 -21.50 18.25 -11.64
N ALA A 46 -22.35 17.94 -12.61
CA ALA A 46 -21.95 17.74 -13.99
C ALA A 46 -21.49 19.10 -14.56
N VAL A 47 -20.23 19.45 -14.32
CA VAL A 47 -19.57 20.55 -15.03
C VAL A 47 -19.17 20.01 -16.40
N GLN A 48 -19.67 20.64 -17.47
CA GLN A 48 -19.23 20.32 -18.83
C GLN A 48 -17.70 20.45 -18.92
N GLY A 49 -17.01 19.36 -19.25
CA GLY A 49 -15.55 19.31 -19.41
C GLY A 49 -14.78 18.61 -18.29
N LYS A 50 -15.43 18.14 -17.21
CA LYS A 50 -14.76 17.28 -16.21
C LYS A 50 -14.73 15.83 -16.72
N LYS A 51 -13.57 15.17 -16.64
CA LYS A 51 -13.43 13.72 -16.90
C LYS A 51 -14.52 12.95 -16.16
N THR A 52 -15.08 11.93 -16.79
CA THR A 52 -15.99 11.03 -16.07
C THR A 52 -15.23 10.29 -14.98
N THR A 53 -15.92 9.89 -13.92
CA THR A 53 -15.34 9.09 -12.84
C THR A 53 -14.73 7.79 -13.39
N GLU A 54 -15.35 7.21 -14.41
CA GLU A 54 -14.86 6.03 -15.14
C GLU A 54 -13.55 6.30 -15.88
N GLU A 55 -13.43 7.44 -16.58
CA GLU A 55 -12.20 7.85 -17.27
C GLU A 55 -11.05 8.10 -16.27
N GLU A 56 -11.34 8.71 -15.13
CA GLU A 56 -10.36 8.93 -14.06
C GLU A 56 -9.86 7.62 -13.47
N VAL A 57 -10.75 6.69 -13.14
CA VAL A 57 -10.38 5.36 -12.62
C VAL A 57 -9.64 4.54 -13.69
N MET A 58 -10.01 4.65 -14.97
CA MET A 58 -9.29 3.98 -16.06
C MET A 58 -7.85 4.50 -16.18
N GLU A 59 -7.66 5.81 -16.08
CA GLU A 59 -6.32 6.41 -16.11
C GLU A 59 -5.49 6.00 -14.89
N MET A 60 -6.06 6.09 -13.68
CA MET A 60 -5.36 5.70 -12.44
C MET A 60 -4.99 4.22 -12.44
N SER A 61 -5.90 3.33 -12.84
CA SER A 61 -5.62 1.89 -12.95
C SER A 61 -4.51 1.59 -13.96
N THR A 62 -4.49 2.30 -15.10
CA THR A 62 -3.44 2.15 -16.12
C THR A 62 -2.08 2.60 -15.58
N ARG A 63 -2.02 3.76 -14.92
CA ARG A 63 -0.78 4.24 -14.29
C ARG A 63 -0.25 3.27 -13.23
N VAL A 64 -1.13 2.66 -12.42
CA VAL A 64 -0.69 1.64 -11.44
C VAL A 64 -0.16 0.41 -12.17
N LEU A 65 -0.85 -0.09 -13.20
CA LEU A 65 -0.40 -1.24 -13.98
C LEU A 65 0.98 -1.02 -14.64
N GLU A 66 1.24 0.17 -15.15
CA GLU A 66 2.52 0.55 -15.77
C GLU A 66 3.66 0.65 -14.76
N GLN A 67 3.36 1.03 -13.52
CA GLN A 67 4.36 1.12 -12.44
C GLN A 67 4.65 -0.22 -11.76
N LEU A 68 3.80 -1.23 -11.94
CA LEU A 68 4.00 -2.52 -11.29
C LEU A 68 5.26 -3.21 -11.83
N PRO A 69 6.15 -3.68 -10.94
CA PRO A 69 7.31 -4.45 -11.36
C PRO A 69 6.89 -5.80 -11.92
N ASP A 70 7.77 -6.38 -12.73
CA ASP A 70 7.62 -7.76 -13.19
C ASP A 70 7.83 -8.74 -12.04
N LYS A 71 7.30 -9.95 -12.22
CA LYS A 71 7.49 -11.03 -11.25
C LYS A 71 8.96 -11.42 -11.18
N ILE A 72 9.38 -11.76 -9.97
CA ILE A 72 10.70 -12.35 -9.74
C ILE A 72 10.61 -13.82 -10.15
N ASP A 73 11.52 -14.28 -11.00
CA ASP A 73 11.56 -15.68 -11.42
C ASP A 73 12.02 -16.58 -10.28
N TYR A 74 11.04 -17.22 -9.63
CA TYR A 74 11.24 -18.16 -8.53
C TYR A 74 12.14 -19.33 -8.94
N GLN A 75 11.93 -19.91 -10.14
CA GLN A 75 12.63 -21.12 -10.56
C GLN A 75 14.12 -20.83 -10.84
N SER A 76 14.41 -19.69 -11.46
CA SER A 76 15.80 -19.25 -11.62
C SER A 76 16.46 -19.00 -10.27
N THR A 77 15.76 -18.36 -9.33
CA THR A 77 16.28 -18.01 -8.01
C THR A 77 16.62 -19.28 -7.19
N VAL A 78 15.77 -20.30 -7.25
CA VAL A 78 16.02 -21.61 -6.60
C VAL A 78 17.30 -22.26 -7.14
N LYS A 79 17.51 -22.21 -8.45
CA LYS A 79 18.71 -22.79 -9.09
C LYS A 79 19.98 -22.03 -8.73
N ILE A 80 19.92 -20.70 -8.75
CA ILE A 80 21.07 -19.84 -8.42
C ILE A 80 21.51 -20.07 -6.97
N LEU A 81 20.56 -20.24 -6.06
CA LEU A 81 20.82 -20.44 -4.63
C LEU A 81 20.94 -21.93 -4.26
N SER A 82 21.14 -22.86 -5.20
CA SER A 82 21.10 -24.31 -4.91
C SER A 82 22.08 -24.72 -3.81
N GLU A 83 23.30 -24.18 -3.86
CA GLU A 83 24.41 -24.45 -2.92
C GLU A 83 24.29 -23.68 -1.60
N ASP A 84 23.37 -22.70 -1.49
CA ASP A 84 23.15 -21.96 -0.25
C ASP A 84 22.24 -22.77 0.69
N HIS A 85 22.78 -23.11 1.85
CA HIS A 85 22.09 -23.83 2.94
C HIS A 85 21.60 -22.89 4.05
N SER A 86 21.77 -21.57 3.88
CA SER A 86 21.31 -20.58 4.85
C SER A 86 19.78 -20.58 4.98
N PRO A 87 19.24 -20.45 6.22
CA PRO A 87 17.80 -20.22 6.43
C PRO A 87 17.28 -18.97 5.69
N LEU A 88 18.15 -17.99 5.41
CA LEU A 88 17.81 -16.76 4.68
C LEU A 88 17.34 -17.04 3.25
N LYS A 89 17.84 -18.09 2.59
CA LYS A 89 17.34 -18.53 1.28
C LYS A 89 15.86 -18.88 1.34
N ILE A 90 15.44 -19.61 2.38
CA ILE A 90 14.04 -20.01 2.55
C ILE A 90 13.16 -18.76 2.73
N VAL A 91 13.64 -17.79 3.51
CA VAL A 91 12.95 -16.50 3.68
C VAL A 91 12.79 -15.79 2.34
N LEU A 92 13.87 -15.64 1.55
CA LEU A 92 13.81 -15.01 0.23
C LEU A 92 12.79 -15.70 -0.69
N LEU A 93 12.84 -17.03 -0.78
CA LEU A 93 11.94 -17.79 -1.67
C LEU A 93 10.47 -17.63 -1.27
N GLN A 94 10.16 -17.67 0.03
CA GLN A 94 8.80 -17.44 0.52
C GLN A 94 8.33 -16.00 0.26
N GLU A 95 9.20 -15.01 0.45
CA GLU A 95 8.88 -13.61 0.20
C GLU A 95 8.64 -13.36 -1.30
N ILE A 96 9.44 -13.97 -2.18
CA ILE A 96 9.23 -13.93 -3.63
C ILE A 96 7.85 -14.50 -3.99
N GLU A 97 7.48 -15.67 -3.45
CA GLU A 97 6.18 -16.28 -3.71
C GLU A 97 5.03 -15.38 -3.26
N ARG A 98 5.12 -14.82 -2.06
CA ARG A 98 4.14 -13.89 -1.48
C ARG A 98 3.97 -12.62 -2.33
N TYR A 99 5.07 -11.97 -2.72
CA TYR A 99 5.00 -10.77 -3.54
C TYR A 99 4.54 -11.06 -4.96
N ASN A 100 4.95 -12.18 -5.57
CA ASN A 100 4.45 -12.58 -6.88
C ASN A 100 2.94 -12.83 -6.87
N LEU A 101 2.41 -13.49 -5.83
CA LEU A 101 0.97 -13.66 -5.64
C LEU A 101 0.25 -12.32 -5.52
N LEU A 102 0.80 -11.37 -4.76
CA LEU A 102 0.24 -10.02 -4.65
C LEU A 102 0.21 -9.31 -6.02
N LEU A 103 1.32 -9.35 -6.76
CA LEU A 103 1.41 -8.75 -8.10
C LEU A 103 0.37 -9.36 -9.06
N ASP A 104 0.12 -10.66 -8.97
CA ASP A 104 -0.93 -11.34 -9.73
C ASP A 104 -2.33 -10.85 -9.38
N VAL A 105 -2.65 -10.76 -8.09
CA VAL A 105 -3.94 -10.28 -7.62
C VAL A 105 -4.17 -8.83 -8.09
N ILE A 106 -3.18 -7.96 -7.96
CA ILE A 106 -3.29 -6.56 -8.40
C ILE A 106 -3.49 -6.50 -9.92
N ARG A 107 -2.68 -7.23 -10.70
CA ARG A 107 -2.78 -7.21 -12.16
C ARG A 107 -4.11 -7.75 -12.65
N ALA A 108 -4.57 -8.89 -12.11
CA ALA A 108 -5.84 -9.51 -12.48
C ALA A 108 -7.04 -8.63 -12.09
N SER A 109 -7.00 -8.02 -10.90
CA SER A 109 -8.06 -7.13 -10.43
C SER A 109 -8.15 -5.85 -11.25
N LEU A 110 -7.03 -5.20 -11.57
CA LEU A 110 -7.01 -3.99 -12.40
C LEU A 110 -7.43 -4.26 -13.85
N ILE A 111 -7.00 -5.37 -14.45
CA ILE A 111 -7.46 -5.76 -15.81
C ILE A 111 -8.96 -6.04 -15.80
N SER A 112 -9.47 -6.74 -14.79
CA SER A 112 -10.89 -7.04 -14.66
C SER A 112 -11.72 -5.78 -14.44
N LEU A 113 -11.22 -4.84 -13.62
CA LEU A 113 -11.82 -3.52 -13.42
C LEU A 113 -11.92 -2.74 -14.74
N GLN A 114 -10.84 -2.66 -15.51
CA GLN A 114 -10.83 -1.96 -16.80
C GLN A 114 -11.82 -2.58 -17.80
N LYS A 115 -11.94 -3.91 -17.80
CA LYS A 115 -12.95 -4.62 -18.59
C LYS A 115 -14.37 -4.35 -18.08
N GLY A 116 -14.55 -4.29 -16.76
CA GLY A 116 -15.82 -3.96 -16.11
C GLY A 116 -16.32 -2.56 -16.48
N ILE A 117 -15.43 -1.56 -16.44
CA ILE A 117 -15.73 -0.18 -16.87
C ILE A 117 -16.15 -0.13 -18.34
N LYS A 118 -15.52 -0.94 -19.20
CA LYS A 118 -15.88 -1.06 -20.63
C LYS A 118 -17.13 -1.90 -20.89
N GLY A 119 -17.78 -2.45 -19.86
CA GLY A 119 -18.94 -3.33 -20.00
C GLY A 119 -18.63 -4.73 -20.54
N LEU A 120 -17.37 -5.16 -20.52
CA LEU A 120 -16.93 -6.47 -21.02
C LEU A 120 -16.98 -7.58 -19.96
N VAL A 121 -17.04 -7.20 -18.68
CA VAL A 121 -17.11 -8.10 -17.53
C VAL A 121 -18.16 -7.54 -16.57
N VAL A 122 -18.90 -8.43 -15.87
CA VAL A 122 -19.88 -8.01 -14.87
C VAL A 122 -19.16 -7.36 -13.69
N MET A 123 -19.63 -6.18 -13.28
CA MET A 123 -19.13 -5.49 -12.10
C MET A 123 -19.59 -6.26 -10.84
N SER A 124 -18.68 -7.01 -10.22
CA SER A 124 -18.94 -7.70 -8.95
C SER A 124 -18.73 -6.76 -7.76
N ALA A 125 -19.24 -7.12 -6.58
CA ALA A 125 -19.04 -6.34 -5.37
C ALA A 125 -17.55 -6.07 -5.06
N ASP A 126 -16.67 -7.03 -5.38
CA ASP A 126 -15.22 -6.85 -5.25
C ASP A 126 -14.68 -5.80 -6.22
N LEU A 127 -15.13 -5.81 -7.48
CA LEU A 127 -14.71 -4.81 -8.47
C LEU A 127 -15.26 -3.42 -8.16
N GLU A 128 -16.47 -3.32 -7.61
CA GLU A 128 -17.03 -2.05 -7.12
C GLU A 128 -16.22 -1.47 -5.95
N GLU A 129 -15.77 -2.33 -5.03
CA GLU A 129 -14.88 -1.91 -3.94
C GLU A 129 -13.57 -1.36 -4.48
N ILE A 130 -12.94 -2.08 -5.41
CA ILE A 130 -11.70 -1.65 -6.05
C ILE A 130 -11.90 -0.33 -6.80
N PHE A 131 -13.00 -0.20 -7.56
CA PHE A 131 -13.36 1.03 -8.28
C PHE A 131 -13.41 2.22 -7.32
N ARG A 132 -14.18 2.10 -6.24
CA ARG A 132 -14.34 3.15 -5.22
C ARG A 132 -13.00 3.48 -4.55
N CYS A 133 -12.22 2.47 -4.16
CA CYS A 133 -10.91 2.68 -3.54
C CYS A 133 -9.97 3.45 -4.46
N ILE A 134 -9.90 3.09 -5.76
CA ILE A 134 -9.05 3.79 -6.72
C ILE A 134 -9.53 5.23 -6.93
N LEU A 135 -10.84 5.45 -7.07
CA LEU A 135 -11.42 6.79 -7.20
C LEU A 135 -11.07 7.70 -6.01
N GLU A 136 -11.06 7.14 -4.80
CA GLU A 136 -10.71 7.85 -3.57
C GLU A 136 -9.19 7.86 -3.29
N ALA A 137 -8.36 7.39 -4.23
CA ALA A 137 -6.91 7.24 -4.08
C ALA A 137 -6.48 6.40 -2.85
N ARG A 138 -7.30 5.43 -2.46
CA ARG A 138 -7.05 4.44 -1.41
C ARG A 138 -6.64 3.09 -1.99
N VAL A 139 -5.95 2.29 -1.19
CA VAL A 139 -5.53 0.93 -1.58
C VAL A 139 -6.69 -0.03 -1.30
N PRO A 140 -7.15 -0.83 -2.30
CA PRO A 140 -8.16 -1.86 -2.10
C PRO A 140 -7.83 -2.83 -0.95
N THR A 141 -8.85 -3.23 -0.20
CA THR A 141 -8.69 -4.09 0.99
C THR A 141 -8.03 -5.42 0.68
N GLN A 142 -8.32 -6.00 -0.50
CA GLN A 142 -7.73 -7.25 -0.95
C GLN A 142 -6.20 -7.17 -1.08
N TRP A 143 -5.66 -6.02 -1.47
CA TRP A 143 -4.21 -5.84 -1.65
C TRP A 143 -3.49 -5.63 -0.32
N GLN A 144 -4.18 -5.03 0.66
CA GLN A 144 -3.63 -4.75 2.00
C GLN A 144 -3.44 -6.00 2.87
N LYS A 145 -4.04 -7.15 2.49
CA LYS A 145 -3.91 -8.41 3.26
C LYS A 145 -2.47 -8.87 3.43
N MET A 146 -1.60 -8.56 2.46
CA MET A 146 -0.20 -8.98 2.48
C MET A 146 0.68 -8.11 3.38
N TYR A 147 0.43 -6.79 3.41
CA TYR A 147 1.04 -5.89 4.37
C TYR A 147 0.11 -4.67 4.59
N PRO A 148 -0.41 -4.46 5.81
CA PRO A 148 -1.27 -3.31 6.12
C PRO A 148 -0.54 -1.98 5.94
N SER A 149 -1.22 -0.99 5.39
CA SER A 149 -0.65 0.34 5.17
C SER A 149 -1.72 1.42 5.18
N LEU A 150 -1.38 2.58 5.72
CA LEU A 150 -2.21 3.80 5.65
C LEU A 150 -1.75 4.75 4.53
N LYS A 151 -0.85 4.29 3.65
CA LYS A 151 -0.37 5.09 2.53
C LYS A 151 -1.48 5.26 1.47
N PRO A 152 -1.61 6.45 0.86
CA PRO A 152 -2.47 6.60 -0.32
C PRO A 152 -1.93 5.76 -1.48
N LEU A 153 -2.81 5.42 -2.43
CA LEU A 153 -2.54 4.49 -3.53
C LEU A 153 -1.20 4.77 -4.23
N ALA A 154 -0.94 6.01 -4.63
CA ALA A 154 0.30 6.35 -5.33
C ALA A 154 1.56 6.14 -4.49
N ALA A 155 1.52 6.45 -3.19
CA ALA A 155 2.65 6.24 -2.29
C ALA A 155 2.82 4.74 -1.96
N TRP A 156 1.72 4.00 -1.89
CA TRP A 156 1.72 2.55 -1.71
C TRP A 156 2.29 1.82 -2.92
N THR A 157 1.94 2.20 -4.15
CA THR A 157 2.50 1.60 -5.36
C THR A 157 4.01 1.78 -5.44
N ARG A 158 4.54 2.97 -5.12
CA ARG A 158 5.99 3.20 -5.06
C ARG A 158 6.68 2.36 -3.98
N ASP A 159 6.03 2.20 -2.83
CA ASP A 159 6.51 1.35 -1.74
C ASP A 159 6.58 -0.12 -2.18
N LEU A 160 5.53 -0.61 -2.88
CA LEU A 160 5.50 -1.96 -3.46
C LEU A 160 6.65 -2.18 -4.44
N VAL A 161 6.91 -1.23 -5.34
CA VAL A 161 8.02 -1.31 -6.29
C VAL A 161 9.35 -1.47 -5.56
N GLN A 162 9.61 -0.66 -4.54
CA GLN A 162 10.86 -0.74 -3.77
C GLN A 162 10.99 -2.06 -3.00
N ARG A 163 9.89 -2.61 -2.48
CA ARG A 163 9.87 -3.91 -1.79
C ARG A 163 10.24 -5.04 -2.72
N VAL A 164 9.63 -5.08 -3.91
CA VAL A 164 9.93 -6.12 -4.91
C VAL A 164 11.37 -5.96 -5.42
N ASP A 165 11.82 -4.72 -5.66
CA ASP A 165 13.18 -4.43 -6.12
C ASP A 165 14.26 -4.92 -5.14
N GLN A 166 14.05 -4.78 -3.82
CA GLN A 166 15.02 -5.32 -2.85
C GLN A 166 15.19 -6.83 -3.00
N LEU A 167 14.08 -7.56 -3.16
CA LEU A 167 14.09 -9.01 -3.27
C LEU A 167 14.64 -9.46 -4.63
N ALA A 168 14.31 -8.72 -5.70
CA ALA A 168 14.84 -8.97 -7.03
C ALA A 168 16.36 -8.81 -7.07
N LYS A 169 16.91 -7.75 -6.45
CA LYS A 169 18.35 -7.54 -6.32
C LYS A 169 19.03 -8.65 -5.52
N TRP A 170 18.41 -9.07 -4.41
CA TRP A 170 18.92 -10.18 -3.63
C TRP A 170 18.93 -11.48 -4.47
N ALA A 171 17.83 -11.80 -5.15
CA ALA A 171 17.71 -12.98 -6.02
C ALA A 171 18.75 -12.99 -7.16
N GLN A 172 18.99 -11.84 -7.80
CA GLN A 172 19.95 -11.73 -8.91
C GLN A 172 21.40 -11.81 -8.45
N SER A 173 21.73 -11.20 -7.30
CA SER A 173 23.11 -11.18 -6.79
C SER A 173 23.57 -12.52 -6.22
N ALA A 174 22.64 -13.44 -5.94
CA ALA A 174 22.89 -14.73 -5.27
C ALA A 174 23.51 -14.62 -3.85
N HIS A 175 23.67 -13.40 -3.31
CA HIS A 175 24.29 -13.15 -2.03
C HIS A 175 23.37 -12.31 -1.14
N ALA A 176 23.29 -12.67 0.14
CA ALA A 176 22.55 -11.89 1.12
C ALA A 176 23.07 -10.44 1.22
N PRO A 177 22.20 -9.42 1.14
CA PRO A 177 22.57 -8.03 1.37
C PRO A 177 23.21 -7.84 2.75
N SER A 178 24.16 -6.91 2.86
CA SER A 178 24.72 -6.53 4.16
C SER A 178 23.76 -5.65 4.99
N ILE A 179 22.78 -5.03 4.34
CA ILE A 179 21.76 -4.17 4.95
C ILE A 179 20.40 -4.60 4.42
N PHE A 180 19.47 -4.89 5.33
CA PHE A 180 18.10 -5.28 4.99
C PHE A 180 17.11 -4.16 5.35
N TRP A 181 16.22 -3.83 4.41
CA TRP A 181 15.08 -2.97 4.72
C TRP A 181 13.97 -3.80 5.38
N MET A 182 14.03 -3.88 6.70
CA MET A 182 13.17 -4.75 7.53
C MET A 182 11.68 -4.58 7.28
N SER A 183 11.20 -3.34 7.17
CA SER A 183 9.78 -3.08 6.90
C SER A 183 9.37 -3.48 5.48
N GLY A 184 10.33 -3.81 4.61
CA GLY A 184 10.13 -4.26 3.25
C GLY A 184 9.71 -5.73 3.12
N PHE A 185 9.85 -6.53 4.18
CA PHE A 185 9.35 -7.90 4.22
C PHE A 185 7.85 -7.95 4.52
N SER A 186 7.15 -8.90 3.90
CA SER A 186 5.76 -9.22 4.22
C SER A 186 5.63 -9.97 5.55
N PHE A 187 6.63 -10.78 5.92
CA PHE A 187 6.69 -11.48 7.20
C PHE A 187 8.05 -11.26 7.93
N PRO A 188 8.25 -10.10 8.59
CA PRO A 188 9.53 -9.76 9.24
C PRO A 188 9.97 -10.74 10.33
N THR A 189 9.03 -11.37 11.04
CA THR A 189 9.34 -12.34 12.10
C THR A 189 10.03 -13.59 11.56
N GLY A 190 9.67 -14.03 10.35
CA GLY A 190 10.33 -15.15 9.68
C GLY A 190 11.77 -14.84 9.35
N PHE A 191 12.05 -13.61 8.92
CA PHE A 191 13.41 -13.12 8.72
C PHE A 191 14.20 -13.10 10.04
N LEU A 192 13.64 -12.52 11.11
CA LEU A 192 14.32 -12.43 12.41
C LEU A 192 14.64 -13.80 13.03
N THR A 193 13.85 -14.82 12.72
CA THR A 193 14.11 -16.21 13.15
C THR A 193 15.24 -16.87 12.35
N ALA A 194 15.49 -16.40 11.12
CA ALA A 194 16.46 -16.98 10.20
C ALA A 194 17.88 -16.41 10.36
N VAL A 195 18.02 -15.25 11.01
CA VAL A 195 19.29 -14.55 11.30
C VAL A 195 19.92 -15.06 12.59
#